data_AF-A0A7Z6X6B1-F1
#
_entry.id   AF-A0A7Z6X6B1-F1
#
_cell.length_a   1.000
_cell.length_b   1.000
_cell.length_c   1.000
_cell.angle_alpha   90.00
_cell.angle_beta   90.00
_cell.angle_gamma   90.00
#
_symmetry.space_group_name_H-M   'P 1'
#
loop_
_entity.id
_entity.type
_entity.pdbx_description
1 polymer ?
#
loop_
_entity_poly.entity_id
_entity_poly.type
_entity_poly.pdbx_seq_one_letter_code
_entity_poly.pdbx_strand_id
1 'polypeptide(L)'
;LSFDASVVAVYKREGEQVKAGDAICEVSSIDLSNLYFELQNNQNKLKIAKDITKKDLELYRAGVIPKREYQTSFLASEEMGLKVNQLESTFKSFGVDPKNPKGQYGFRIVARDGGLLALAPKNVGEKI
;
A
#
# COMPACT_ATOMS: atom_id res chain seq x y z
N LEU A 1 -16.95 5.06 -5.04
CA LEU A 1 -16.29 4.09 -5.95
C LEU A 1 -16.71 2.71 -5.49
N SER A 2 -17.41 1.94 -6.33
CA SER A 2 -17.59 0.50 -6.11
C SER A 2 -16.30 -0.15 -6.58
N PHE A 3 -15.61 -0.88 -5.69
CA PHE A 3 -14.48 -1.72 -6.08
C PHE A 3 -15.06 -3.11 -6.26
N ASP A 4 -14.99 -3.66 -7.46
CA ASP A 4 -15.43 -5.04 -7.68
C ASP A 4 -14.29 -5.98 -7.31
N ALA A 5 -14.54 -6.86 -6.35
CA ALA A 5 -13.62 -7.91 -5.95
C ALA A 5 -14.32 -9.26 -5.89
N SER A 6 -13.59 -10.32 -6.23
CA SER A 6 -14.06 -11.70 -6.06
C SER A 6 -13.14 -12.44 -5.11
N VAL A 7 -13.71 -13.15 -4.14
CA VAL A 7 -12.95 -14.00 -3.22
C VAL A 7 -12.32 -15.15 -3.99
N VAL A 8 -11.01 -15.33 -3.85
CA VAL A 8 -10.26 -16.43 -4.48
C VAL A 8 -9.73 -17.46 -3.47
N ALA A 9 -9.61 -17.08 -2.20
CA ALA A 9 -9.30 -18.01 -1.11
C ALA A 9 -9.90 -17.53 0.21
N VAL A 10 -10.28 -18.46 1.08
CA VAL A 10 -10.78 -18.19 2.44
C VAL A 10 -9.91 -18.94 3.43
N TYR A 11 -9.38 -18.24 4.43
CA TYR A 11 -8.51 -18.81 5.47
C TYR A 11 -9.14 -18.78 6.86
N LYS A 12 -10.05 -17.82 7.10
CA LYS A 12 -10.75 -17.64 8.38
C LYS A 12 -12.25 -17.55 8.15
N ARG A 13 -13.01 -18.15 9.06
CA ARG A 13 -14.47 -18.14 9.05
C ARG A 13 -15.04 -17.26 10.15
N GLU A 14 -16.30 -16.89 9.97
CA GLU A 14 -17.11 -16.24 10.99
C GLU A 14 -17.07 -17.01 12.31
N GLY A 15 -16.86 -16.31 13.42
CA GLY A 15 -16.72 -16.87 14.76
C GLY A 15 -15.31 -17.35 15.11
N GLU A 16 -14.34 -17.33 14.19
CA GLU A 16 -12.95 -17.63 14.53
C GLU A 16 -12.25 -16.47 15.23
N GLN A 17 -11.31 -16.81 16.12
CA GLN A 17 -10.42 -15.82 16.72
C GLN A 17 -9.25 -15.52 15.77
N VAL A 18 -8.96 -14.23 15.61
CA VAL A 18 -7.88 -13.71 14.76
C VAL A 18 -6.95 -12.80 15.56
N LYS A 19 -5.71 -12.70 15.12
CA LYS A 19 -4.72 -11.72 15.58
C LYS A 19 -4.52 -10.66 14.51
N ALA A 20 -4.04 -9.48 14.92
CA ALA A 20 -3.61 -8.45 13.98
C ALA A 20 -2.57 -9.03 13.00
N GLY A 21 -2.80 -8.84 11.71
CA GLY A 21 -1.98 -9.36 10.61
C GLY A 21 -2.40 -10.74 10.08
N ASP A 22 -3.32 -11.45 10.73
CA ASP A 22 -3.81 -12.73 10.22
C ASP A 22 -4.54 -12.53 8.87
N ALA A 23 -4.20 -13.34 7.88
CA ALA A 23 -4.92 -13.35 6.60
C ALA A 23 -6.30 -13.98 6.78
N ILE A 24 -7.34 -13.23 6.40
CA ILE A 24 -8.74 -13.65 6.48
C ILE A 24 -9.13 -14.37 5.19
N CYS A 25 -8.85 -13.73 4.06
CA CYS A 25 -9.14 -14.22 2.73
C CYS A 25 -8.17 -13.60 1.71
N GLU A 26 -8.22 -14.10 0.49
CA GLU A 26 -7.63 -13.44 -0.66
C GLU A 26 -8.71 -13.05 -1.66
N VAL A 27 -8.53 -11.90 -2.30
CA VAL A 27 -9.44 -11.37 -3.31
C VAL A 27 -8.72 -11.07 -4.61
N SER A 28 -9.40 -11.29 -5.73
CA SER A 28 -8.99 -10.81 -7.04
C SER A 28 -9.79 -9.57 -7.42
N SER A 29 -9.09 -8.50 -7.79
CA SER A 29 -9.69 -7.26 -8.26
C SER A 29 -8.75 -6.60 -9.26
N ILE A 30 -9.33 -6.15 -10.38
CA ILE A 30 -8.60 -5.39 -11.40
C ILE A 30 -8.21 -4.03 -10.82
N ASP A 31 -9.09 -3.40 -10.05
CA ASP A 31 -8.85 -2.09 -9.45
C ASP A 31 -7.71 -2.14 -8.43
N LEU A 32 -7.67 -3.17 -7.56
CA LEU A 32 -6.54 -3.36 -6.64
C LEU A 32 -5.24 -3.64 -7.40
N SER A 33 -5.31 -4.33 -8.55
CA SER A 33 -4.14 -4.58 -9.41
C SER A 33 -3.59 -3.27 -9.98
N ASN A 34 -4.47 -2.43 -10.53
CA ASN A 34 -4.11 -1.11 -11.05
C ASN A 34 -3.52 -0.22 -9.95
N LEU A 35 -4.17 -0.18 -8.78
CA LEU A 35 -3.70 0.59 -7.63
C LEU A 35 -2.33 0.09 -7.15
N TYR A 36 -2.08 -1.22 -7.23
CA TYR A 36 -0.80 -1.80 -6.81
C TYR A 36 0.32 -1.40 -7.78
N PHE A 37 0.06 -1.45 -9.09
CA PHE A 37 1.01 -0.96 -10.09
C PHE A 37 1.29 0.54 -9.91
N GLU A 38 0.27 1.33 -9.61
CA GLU A 38 0.45 2.75 -9.29
C GLU A 38 1.32 2.96 -8.05
N LEU A 39 1.05 2.22 -6.96
CA LEU A 39 1.84 2.28 -5.73
C LEU A 39 3.31 1.94 -6.01
N GLN A 40 3.59 0.83 -6.69
CA GLN A 40 4.96 0.41 -7.03
C GLN A 40 5.69 1.48 -7.87
N ASN A 41 5.00 2.05 -8.86
CA ASN A 41 5.58 3.10 -9.69
C ASN A 41 5.88 4.36 -8.89
N ASN A 42 4.98 4.80 -8.01
CA ASN A 42 5.21 5.99 -7.18
C ASN A 42 6.27 5.74 -6.10
N GLN A 43 6.37 4.53 -5.53
CA GLN A 43 7.45 4.16 -4.61
C GLN A 43 8.83 4.22 -5.30
N ASN A 44 8.93 3.73 -6.55
CA ASN A 44 10.16 3.84 -7.34
C ASN A 44 10.52 5.31 -7.63
N LYS A 45 9.54 6.13 -8.03
CA LYS A 45 9.74 7.57 -8.24
C LYS A 45 10.16 8.29 -6.97
N LEU A 46 9.54 7.96 -5.83
CA LEU A 46 9.90 8.51 -4.52
C LEU A 46 11.34 8.17 -4.15
N LYS A 47 11.79 6.93 -4.39
CA LYS A 47 13.16 6.51 -4.14
C LYS A 47 14.15 7.39 -4.91
N ILE A 48 13.91 7.56 -6.22
CA ILE A 48 14.74 8.41 -7.08
C ILE A 48 14.73 9.87 -6.59
N ALA A 49 13.56 10.41 -6.26
CA ALA A 49 13.43 11.77 -5.75
C ALA A 49 14.24 11.98 -4.47
N LYS A 50 14.15 11.05 -3.51
CA LYS A 50 14.94 11.08 -2.27
C LYS A 50 16.44 11.00 -2.52
N ASP A 51 16.88 10.19 -3.48
CA ASP A 51 18.29 10.09 -3.86
C ASP A 51 18.80 11.41 -4.45
N ILE A 52 17.98 12.11 -5.26
CA ILE A 52 18.29 13.44 -5.79
C ILE A 52 18.36 14.46 -4.65
N THR A 53 17.35 14.54 -3.78
CA THR A 53 17.32 15.44 -2.63
C THR A 53 18.55 15.27 -1.73
N LYS A 54 18.98 14.02 -1.51
CA LYS A 54 20.18 13.72 -0.74
C LYS A 54 21.45 14.27 -1.41
N LYS A 55 21.61 14.06 -2.72
CA LYS A 55 22.74 14.60 -3.49
C LYS A 55 22.76 16.12 -3.48
N ASP A 56 21.62 16.76 -3.69
CA ASP A 56 21.51 18.22 -3.68
C ASP A 56 21.83 18.80 -2.30
N LEU A 57 21.43 18.11 -1.22
CA LEU A 57 21.81 18.48 0.15
C LEU A 57 23.33 18.45 0.35
N GLU A 58 24.00 17.42 -0.15
CA GLU A 58 25.45 17.28 -0.08
C GLU A 58 26.16 18.39 -0.87
N LEU A 59 25.71 18.65 -2.10
CA LEU A 59 26.25 19.72 -2.96
C LEU A 59 26.02 21.11 -2.36
N TYR A 60 24.84 21.37 -1.79
CA TYR A 60 24.54 22.62 -1.11
C TYR A 60 25.45 22.83 0.10
N ARG A 61 25.65 21.79 0.92
CA ARG A 61 26.57 21.84 2.07
C ARG A 61 28.03 22.07 1.66
N ALA A 62 28.41 21.58 0.49
CA ALA A 62 29.73 21.84 -0.10
C ALA A 62 29.83 23.22 -0.78
N GLY A 63 28.77 24.02 -0.83
CA GLY A 63 28.73 25.33 -1.46
C GLY A 63 28.69 25.29 -3.00
N VAL A 64 28.42 24.13 -3.60
CA VAL A 64 28.43 23.92 -5.06
C VAL A 64 27.13 24.42 -5.71
N ILE A 65 25.99 24.25 -5.03
CA ILE A 65 24.68 24.71 -5.52
C ILE A 65 24.02 25.66 -4.50
N PRO A 66 23.16 26.59 -4.95
CA PRO A 66 22.41 27.46 -4.04
C PRO A 66 21.35 26.69 -3.24
N LYS A 67 21.03 27.18 -2.05
CA LYS A 67 20.01 26.60 -1.14
C LYS A 67 18.66 26.33 -1.82
N ARG A 68 18.24 27.20 -2.75
CA ARG A 68 16.96 27.10 -3.48
C ARG A 68 16.85 25.82 -4.30
N GLU A 69 17.94 25.34 -4.89
CA GLU A 69 17.94 24.10 -5.67
C GLU A 69 17.66 22.89 -4.79
N TYR A 70 18.37 22.76 -3.68
CA TYR A 70 18.08 21.75 -2.65
C TYR A 70 16.64 21.86 -2.11
N GLN A 71 16.13 23.06 -1.84
CA GLN A 71 14.75 23.22 -1.38
C GLN A 71 13.73 22.73 -2.40
N THR A 72 14.01 22.92 -3.69
CA THR A 72 13.13 22.47 -4.77
C THR A 72 13.06 20.94 -4.80
N SER A 73 14.22 20.26 -4.79
CA SER A 73 14.23 18.79 -4.79
C SER A 73 13.69 18.21 -3.48
N PHE A 74 13.91 18.88 -2.35
CA PHE A 74 13.30 18.50 -1.08
C PHE A 74 11.77 18.53 -1.15
N LEU A 75 11.17 19.65 -1.54
CA LEU A 75 9.71 19.78 -1.64
C LEU A 75 9.10 18.75 -2.61
N ALA A 76 9.76 18.53 -3.77
CA ALA A 76 9.31 17.52 -4.73
C ALA A 76 9.33 16.09 -4.15
N SER A 77 10.35 15.75 -3.35
CA SER A 77 10.42 14.44 -2.69
C SER A 77 9.36 14.25 -1.61
N GLU A 78 9.04 15.30 -0.85
CA GLU A 78 8.01 15.27 0.19
C GLU A 78 6.61 15.15 -0.42
N GLU A 79 6.31 15.89 -1.49
CA GLU A 79 5.06 15.78 -2.22
C GLU A 79 4.85 14.36 -2.77
N MET A 80 5.89 13.78 -3.36
CA MET A 80 5.86 12.38 -3.81
C MET A 80 5.64 11.40 -2.65
N GLY A 81 6.22 11.70 -1.48
CA GLY A 81 6.04 10.94 -0.25
C GLY A 81 4.58 10.94 0.21
N LEU A 82 3.93 12.11 0.21
CA LEU A 82 2.51 12.23 0.53
C LEU A 82 1.63 11.42 -0.43
N LYS A 83 1.95 11.43 -1.72
CA LYS A 83 1.22 10.65 -2.73
C LYS A 83 1.34 9.13 -2.50
N VAL A 84 2.53 8.63 -2.18
CA VAL A 84 2.72 7.23 -1.80
C VAL A 84 1.93 6.89 -0.53
N ASN A 85 2.00 7.73 0.50
CA ASN A 85 1.26 7.53 1.75
C ASN A 85 -0.26 7.47 1.54
N GLN A 86 -0.79 8.28 0.62
CA GLN A 86 -2.20 8.24 0.25
C GLN A 86 -2.58 6.88 -0.37
N LEU A 87 -1.78 6.37 -1.31
CA LEU A 87 -2.00 5.06 -1.93
C LEU A 87 -1.92 3.93 -0.90
N GLU A 88 -0.92 3.94 -0.03
CA GLU A 88 -0.78 2.96 1.06
C GLU A 88 -1.97 3.00 2.03
N SER A 89 -2.49 4.19 2.32
CA SER A 89 -3.67 4.36 3.17
C SER A 89 -4.93 3.80 2.52
N THR A 90 -5.07 3.94 1.20
CA THR A 90 -6.14 3.31 0.43
C THR A 90 -6.05 1.78 0.46
N PHE A 91 -4.86 1.19 0.32
CA PHE A 91 -4.69 -0.26 0.51
C PHE A 91 -5.12 -0.71 1.91
N LYS A 92 -4.65 0.01 2.93
CA LYS A 92 -5.03 -0.27 4.32
C LYS A 92 -6.53 -0.18 4.50
N SER A 93 -7.21 0.81 3.91
CA SER A 93 -8.67 0.99 4.02
C SER A 93 -9.45 -0.21 3.50
N PHE A 94 -8.95 -0.87 2.45
CA PHE A 94 -9.47 -2.15 1.93
C PHE A 94 -9.08 -3.38 2.75
N GLY A 95 -8.29 -3.22 3.81
CA GLY A 95 -7.80 -4.33 4.64
C GLY A 95 -6.61 -5.05 4.02
N VAL A 96 -5.96 -4.47 3.02
CA VAL A 96 -4.75 -5.02 2.39
C VAL A 96 -3.53 -4.37 3.02
N ASP A 97 -2.55 -5.18 3.43
CA ASP A 97 -1.25 -4.67 3.87
C ASP A 97 -0.42 -4.23 2.65
N PRO A 98 -0.13 -2.93 2.46
CA PRO A 98 0.65 -2.46 1.31
C PRO A 98 2.08 -2.99 1.26
N LYS A 99 2.64 -3.48 2.38
CA LYS A 99 3.99 -4.08 2.41
C LYS A 99 4.00 -5.52 1.93
N ASN A 100 2.92 -6.25 2.19
CA ASN A 100 2.76 -7.63 1.76
C ASN A 100 1.35 -7.88 1.20
N PRO A 101 1.00 -7.19 0.08
CA PRO A 101 -0.37 -7.11 -0.39
C PRO A 101 -0.84 -8.35 -1.12
N LYS A 102 0.09 -9.16 -1.64
CA LYS A 102 -0.20 -10.35 -2.45
C LYS A 102 0.00 -11.63 -1.64
N GLY A 103 -0.85 -12.60 -1.90
CA GLY A 103 -0.73 -13.96 -1.41
C GLY A 103 -0.55 -14.92 -2.58
N GLN A 104 -1.01 -16.16 -2.40
CA GLN A 104 -0.79 -17.20 -3.41
C GLN A 104 -1.72 -17.04 -4.62
N TYR A 105 -2.93 -16.51 -4.41
CA TYR A 105 -4.00 -16.47 -5.39
C TYR A 105 -4.49 -15.04 -5.71
N GLY A 106 -4.29 -14.09 -4.80
CA GLY A 106 -4.80 -12.73 -4.94
C GLY A 106 -4.20 -11.72 -3.97
N PHE A 107 -4.96 -10.66 -3.70
CA PHE A 107 -4.65 -9.68 -2.66
C PHE A 107 -5.10 -10.19 -1.30
N ARG A 108 -4.22 -10.10 -0.31
CA ARG A 108 -4.49 -10.58 1.04
C ARG A 108 -5.27 -9.53 1.82
N ILE A 109 -6.44 -9.94 2.30
CA ILE A 109 -7.18 -9.17 3.30
C ILE A 109 -6.75 -9.66 4.67
N VAL A 110 -6.28 -8.75 5.51
CA VAL A 110 -5.73 -9.05 6.84
C VAL A 110 -6.56 -8.40 7.94
N ALA A 111 -6.64 -9.07 9.09
CA ALA A 111 -7.21 -8.51 10.29
C ALA A 111 -6.33 -7.34 10.78
N ARG A 112 -6.92 -6.15 10.98
CA ARG A 112 -6.18 -5.00 11.52
C ARG A 112 -5.89 -5.14 13.01
N ASP A 113 -6.85 -5.71 13.73
CA ASP A 113 -6.83 -5.92 15.17
C ASP A 113 -7.11 -7.39 15.49
N GLY A 114 -6.73 -7.81 16.69
CA GLY A 114 -7.11 -9.13 17.20
C GLY A 114 -8.53 -9.13 17.76
N GLY A 115 -9.22 -10.27 17.68
CA GLY A 115 -10.58 -10.40 18.19
C GLY A 115 -11.34 -11.58 17.60
N LEU A 116 -12.65 -11.57 17.79
CA LEU A 116 -13.57 -12.52 17.17
C LEU A 116 -14.00 -11.99 15.79
N LEU A 117 -13.85 -12.79 14.75
CA LEU A 117 -14.22 -12.41 13.39
C LEU A 117 -15.75 -12.49 13.24
N ALA A 118 -16.42 -11.34 13.26
CA ALA A 118 -17.88 -11.27 13.20
C ALA A 118 -18.45 -11.57 11.80
N LEU A 119 -17.68 -11.30 10.74
CA LEU A 119 -18.08 -11.49 9.35
C LEU A 119 -16.86 -11.96 8.55
N ALA A 120 -17.07 -12.96 7.71
CA ALA A 120 -16.08 -13.46 6.76
C ALA A 120 -16.78 -13.96 5.50
N PRO A 121 -16.14 -13.87 4.33
CA PRO A 121 -16.69 -14.50 3.12
C PRO A 121 -16.83 -16.00 3.33
N LYS A 122 -17.95 -16.55 2.86
CA LYS A 122 -18.28 -17.97 3.10
C LYS A 122 -17.72 -18.86 2.02
N ASN A 123 -17.70 -18.35 0.77
CA ASN A 123 -17.36 -19.13 -0.40
C ASN A 123 -16.32 -18.44 -1.28
N VAL A 124 -15.48 -19.25 -1.93
CA VAL A 124 -14.68 -18.80 -3.07
C VAL A 124 -15.63 -18.43 -4.23
N GLY A 125 -15.35 -17.34 -4.91
CA GLY A 125 -16.19 -16.77 -5.97
C GLY A 125 -17.23 -15.76 -5.50
N GLU A 126 -17.39 -15.57 -4.19
CA GLU A 126 -18.24 -14.52 -3.62
C GLU A 126 -17.75 -13.13 -4.07
N LYS A 127 -18.68 -12.30 -4.55
CA LYS A 127 -18.38 -10.92 -4.94
C LYS A 127 -18.54 -9.99 -3.75
N ILE A 128 -17.58 -9.09 -3.58
CA ILE A 128 -17.52 -8.10 -2.50
C ILE A 128 -17.26 -6.72 -3.11
#